data_AF-A0A212CSP9-F1
#
_entry.id   AF-A0A212CSP9-F1
#
_cell.length_a   1.000
_cell.length_b   1.000
_cell.length_c   1.000
_cell.angle_alpha   90.00
_cell.angle_beta   90.00
_cell.angle_gamma   90.00
#
_symmetry.space_group_name_H-M   'P 1'
#
loop_
_entity.id
_entity.type
_entity.pdbx_description
1 polymer ?
#
loop_
_entity_poly.entity_id
_entity_poly.type
_entity_poly.pdbx_seq_one_letter_code
_entity_poly.pdbx_strand_id
1 'polypeptide(L)'
;MCIRDRAWSGKGVGGALPVTQGAWGWAQSCSLRLCSLECARCAAAVRACRRLPAAATAATMPNFAGTWKMRSSENFDELLKALGVNAMLRKVAVAAASKPHVEIRQDGDQFYIKTSTTVRTTEINFKVGEGFEEETVDGRKCRSLPTWENENKIHCTQTLLEGDGPKTYWTRELANDELILTFGADDVVCTRIYVRE
;
A
#
# COMPACT_ATOMS: atom_id res chain seq x y z
N MET A 1 -43.66 28.32 -27.01
CA MET A 1 -42.68 27.28 -26.63
C MET A 1 -41.32 27.81 -27.05
N CYS A 2 -40.60 28.36 -26.08
CA CYS A 2 -39.46 29.25 -26.28
C CYS A 2 -38.12 28.50 -26.23
N ILE A 3 -37.14 29.09 -26.92
CA ILE A 3 -35.69 29.04 -26.68
C ILE A 3 -34.92 27.85 -27.27
N ARG A 4 -34.22 28.15 -28.37
CA ARG A 4 -32.90 27.59 -28.72
C ARG A 4 -31.86 28.61 -28.24
N ASP A 5 -31.03 28.25 -27.26
CA ASP A 5 -29.77 28.95 -26.97
C ASP A 5 -28.62 28.13 -27.57
N ARG A 6 -27.81 28.65 -28.50
CA ARG A 6 -26.80 29.73 -28.42
C ARG A 6 -25.46 29.20 -27.89
N ALA A 7 -24.55 28.95 -28.84
CA ALA A 7 -23.11 28.85 -28.61
C ALA A 7 -22.45 30.12 -29.17
N TRP A 8 -21.76 30.89 -28.31
CA TRP A 8 -20.73 31.88 -28.64
C TRP A 8 -19.98 32.16 -27.33
N SER A 9 -18.65 32.20 -27.25
CA SER A 9 -17.76 33.29 -27.68
C SER A 9 -16.34 32.86 -27.26
N GLY A 10 -15.25 33.06 -28.00
CA GLY A 10 -14.91 34.26 -28.76
C GLY A 10 -14.09 35.21 -27.88
N LYS A 11 -12.80 35.33 -28.22
CA LYS A 11 -11.67 35.94 -27.51
C LYS A 11 -11.71 37.47 -27.36
N GLY A 12 -10.84 37.95 -26.45
CA GLY A 12 -10.13 39.25 -26.52
C GLY A 12 -10.78 40.36 -25.70
N VAL A 13 -10.10 41.36 -25.15
CA VAL A 13 -8.73 41.90 -25.20
C VAL A 13 -8.65 42.80 -23.94
N GLY A 14 -7.61 42.70 -23.08
CA GLY A 14 -6.53 43.70 -22.97
C GLY A 14 -6.89 45.00 -22.23
N GLY A 15 -6.01 45.45 -21.31
CA GLY A 15 -5.86 46.88 -20.97
C GLY A 15 -5.89 47.28 -19.50
N ALA A 16 -4.68 47.48 -18.95
CA ALA A 16 -4.21 48.54 -18.03
C ALA A 16 -5.12 49.20 -16.93
N LEU A 17 -4.55 49.21 -15.71
CA LEU A 17 -4.37 50.29 -14.68
C LEU A 17 -5.04 51.68 -14.87
N PRO A 18 -5.17 52.59 -13.84
CA PRO A 18 -4.68 52.57 -12.44
C PRO A 18 -5.65 53.09 -11.33
N VAL A 19 -5.19 52.93 -10.08
CA VAL A 19 -5.32 53.77 -8.84
C VAL A 19 -6.36 54.90 -8.77
N THR A 20 -7.22 54.88 -7.74
CA THR A 20 -7.57 56.05 -6.88
C THR A 20 -7.97 55.64 -5.46
N GLN A 21 -7.77 56.55 -4.51
CA GLN A 21 -7.83 56.46 -3.04
C GLN A 21 -9.26 56.49 -2.46
N GLY A 22 -9.41 56.08 -1.20
CA GLY A 22 -10.56 56.45 -0.36
C GLY A 22 -10.55 55.80 1.03
N ALA A 23 -10.12 56.53 2.05
CA ALA A 23 -10.01 56.12 3.45
C ALA A 23 -11.20 56.63 4.29
N TRP A 24 -11.75 55.81 5.20
CA TRP A 24 -12.44 56.19 6.46
C TRP A 24 -12.36 54.96 7.39
N GLY A 25 -11.60 54.96 8.50
CA GLY A 25 -12.05 55.38 9.85
C GLY A 25 -13.20 54.47 10.33
N TRP A 26 -13.19 53.78 11.46
CA TRP A 26 -12.97 54.25 12.83
C TRP A 26 -12.63 53.04 13.73
N ALA A 27 -11.62 53.20 14.59
CA ALA A 27 -11.40 52.39 15.78
C ALA A 27 -11.74 53.25 17.00
N GLN A 28 -12.50 52.71 17.96
CA GLN A 28 -12.58 53.20 19.35
C GLN A 28 -13.17 52.05 20.19
N SER A 29 -12.35 51.43 21.04
CA SER A 29 -12.23 51.75 22.47
C SER A 29 -13.41 51.22 23.29
N CYS A 30 -13.21 50.08 23.96
CA CYS A 30 -14.06 49.67 25.07
C CYS A 30 -13.22 49.80 26.34
N SER A 31 -13.49 50.85 27.11
CA SER A 31 -12.80 51.15 28.37
C SER A 31 -13.34 50.29 29.51
N LEU A 32 -12.44 50.01 30.45
CA LEU A 32 -12.74 49.52 31.79
C LEU A 32 -13.37 50.66 32.61
N ARG A 33 -14.52 50.41 33.25
CA ARG A 33 -14.80 50.67 34.68
C ARG A 33 -16.24 50.31 35.06
N LEU A 34 -16.33 49.33 35.97
CA LEU A 34 -17.16 49.30 37.17
C LEU A 34 -18.60 49.86 37.09
N CYS A 35 -19.58 48.94 37.10
CA CYS A 35 -20.80 49.18 37.86
C CYS A 35 -21.08 47.98 38.77
N SER A 36 -21.16 48.31 40.05
CA SER A 36 -21.56 47.54 41.22
C SER A 36 -22.81 46.68 41.07
N LEU A 37 -22.74 45.51 41.72
CA LEU A 37 -23.79 44.81 42.48
C LEU A 37 -25.21 44.77 41.87
N GLU A 38 -25.59 43.62 41.32
CA GLU A 38 -26.77 42.83 41.75
C GLU A 38 -26.99 41.65 40.79
N CYS A 39 -26.67 40.44 41.24
CA CYS A 39 -27.38 39.18 40.98
C CYS A 39 -26.45 37.99 41.29
N ALA A 40 -26.27 37.74 42.58
CA ALA A 40 -25.99 36.39 43.02
C ALA A 40 -27.22 35.53 42.69
N ARG A 41 -27.10 34.64 41.69
CA ARG A 41 -27.79 33.33 41.57
C ARG A 41 -27.69 32.80 40.13
N CYS A 42 -26.71 31.93 39.89
CA CYS A 42 -26.90 30.61 39.27
C CYS A 42 -25.52 30.05 38.90
N ALA A 43 -24.87 29.45 39.89
CA ALA A 43 -23.95 28.37 39.62
C ALA A 43 -24.71 27.21 38.97
N ALA A 44 -24.03 26.49 38.08
CA ALA A 44 -24.43 25.26 37.38
C ALA A 44 -25.16 25.43 36.04
N ALA A 45 -24.39 25.48 34.95
CA ALA A 45 -24.73 24.75 33.72
C ALA A 45 -23.46 24.55 32.87
N VAL A 46 -22.97 23.32 32.97
CA VAL A 46 -21.91 22.68 32.19
C VAL A 46 -22.05 22.97 30.68
N ARG A 47 -20.98 23.50 30.07
CA ARG A 47 -20.51 22.98 28.77
C ARG A 47 -19.08 23.45 28.49
N ALA A 48 -18.14 22.74 29.11
CA ALA A 48 -16.82 22.60 28.55
C ALA A 48 -17.00 22.06 27.12
N CYS A 49 -16.81 22.91 26.11
CA CYS A 49 -16.64 22.48 24.74
C CYS A 49 -15.25 21.83 24.64
N ARG A 50 -15.13 20.63 25.22
CA ARG A 50 -14.00 19.75 24.98
C ARG A 50 -14.04 19.44 23.49
N ARG A 51 -13.11 20.02 22.74
CA ARG A 51 -12.70 19.48 21.45
C ARG A 51 -12.38 18.01 21.70
N LEU A 52 -13.25 17.13 21.22
CA LEU A 52 -12.93 15.72 21.06
C LEU A 52 -11.67 15.70 20.18
N PRO A 53 -10.56 15.07 20.61
CA PRO A 53 -9.58 14.66 19.62
C PRO A 53 -10.31 13.69 18.71
N ALA A 54 -10.36 14.01 17.41
CA ALA A 54 -10.67 13.01 16.42
C ALA A 54 -9.67 11.88 16.67
N ALA A 55 -10.15 10.75 17.17
CA ALA A 55 -9.36 9.54 17.18
C ALA A 55 -9.13 9.21 15.70
N ALA A 56 -8.02 9.71 15.16
CA ALA A 56 -7.41 9.08 14.02
C ALA A 56 -7.15 7.65 14.49
N THR A 57 -8.03 6.72 14.10
CA THR A 57 -7.65 5.33 13.98
C THR A 57 -6.42 5.35 13.09
N ALA A 58 -5.24 5.30 13.70
CA ALA A 58 -4.02 5.02 12.98
C ALA A 58 -4.31 3.72 12.24
N ALA A 59 -4.48 3.80 10.92
CA ALA A 59 -4.58 2.62 10.08
C ALA A 59 -3.34 1.81 10.44
N THR A 60 -3.55 0.74 11.19
CA THR A 60 -2.45 -0.05 11.74
C THR A 60 -1.97 -0.83 10.54
N MET A 61 -0.88 -0.36 9.92
CA MET A 61 -0.33 -1.05 8.76
C MET A 61 -0.09 -2.52 9.14
N PRO A 62 -0.41 -3.46 8.24
CA PRO A 62 -0.19 -4.87 8.48
C PRO A 62 1.29 -5.11 8.78
N ASN A 63 1.57 -5.91 9.81
CA ASN A 63 2.93 -6.22 10.21
C ASN A 63 3.35 -7.61 9.70
N PHE A 64 4.00 -7.63 8.54
CA PHE A 64 4.60 -8.82 7.95
C PHE A 64 5.95 -9.17 8.57
N ALA A 65 6.56 -8.27 9.34
CA ALA A 65 7.89 -8.47 9.88
C ALA A 65 7.91 -9.67 10.85
N GLY A 66 8.99 -10.43 10.78
CA GLY A 66 9.21 -11.60 11.61
C GLY A 66 9.76 -12.80 10.84
N THR A 67 9.86 -13.91 11.55
CA THR A 67 10.36 -15.16 11.04
C THR A 67 9.19 -16.11 10.79
N TRP A 68 9.22 -16.77 9.64
CA TRP A 68 8.13 -17.56 9.10
C TRP A 68 8.64 -18.93 8.67
N LYS A 69 7.96 -19.99 9.14
CA LYS A 69 8.20 -21.37 8.74
C LYS A 69 7.05 -21.88 7.89
N MET A 70 7.37 -22.58 6.80
CA MET A 70 6.35 -23.18 5.94
C MET A 70 5.59 -24.29 6.68
N ARG A 71 4.27 -24.20 6.68
CA ARG A 71 3.35 -25.21 7.20
C ARG A 71 2.89 -26.16 6.08
N SER A 72 2.51 -25.60 4.94
CA SER A 72 2.03 -26.38 3.79
C SER A 72 2.39 -25.70 2.47
N SER A 73 2.47 -26.51 1.42
CA SER A 73 2.69 -26.07 0.04
C SER A 73 1.88 -26.96 -0.90
N GLU A 74 1.08 -26.36 -1.75
CA GLU A 74 0.21 -27.04 -2.72
C GLU A 74 0.57 -26.60 -4.14
N ASN A 75 0.52 -27.50 -5.12
CA ASN A 75 0.75 -27.23 -6.54
C ASN A 75 2.11 -26.61 -6.94
N PHE A 76 3.14 -26.71 -6.09
CA PHE A 76 4.44 -26.12 -6.42
C PHE A 76 5.13 -26.78 -7.62
N ASP A 77 5.05 -28.10 -7.77
CA ASP A 77 5.63 -28.79 -8.96
C ASP A 77 4.89 -28.42 -10.25
N GLU A 78 3.55 -28.32 -10.21
CA GLU A 78 2.75 -27.91 -11.38
C GLU A 78 3.02 -26.44 -11.76
N LEU A 79 3.23 -25.55 -10.78
CA LEU A 79 3.67 -24.18 -11.06
C LEU A 79 5.01 -24.17 -11.79
N LEU A 80 6.02 -24.89 -11.28
CA LEU A 80 7.34 -24.95 -11.93
C LEU A 80 7.24 -25.57 -13.34
N LYS A 81 6.34 -26.53 -13.54
CA LYS A 81 6.07 -27.11 -14.85
C LYS A 81 5.44 -26.11 -15.81
N ALA A 82 4.48 -25.30 -15.35
CA ALA A 82 3.88 -24.22 -16.14
C ALA A 82 4.90 -23.13 -16.52
N LEU A 83 5.88 -22.87 -15.64
CA LEU A 83 6.99 -21.96 -15.91
C LEU A 83 8.01 -22.50 -16.95
N GLY A 84 7.93 -23.78 -17.33
CA GLY A 84 8.83 -24.42 -18.28
C GLY A 84 10.04 -25.12 -17.64
N VAL A 85 10.08 -25.26 -16.32
CA VAL A 85 11.19 -25.91 -15.60
C VAL A 85 11.21 -27.40 -15.93
N ASN A 86 12.37 -27.92 -16.33
CA ASN A 86 12.52 -29.35 -16.65
C ASN A 86 12.33 -30.26 -15.42
N ALA A 87 11.90 -31.51 -15.64
CA ALA A 87 11.50 -32.42 -14.56
C ALA A 87 12.60 -32.72 -13.53
N MET A 88 13.86 -32.72 -13.93
CA MET A 88 14.98 -32.95 -13.01
C MET A 88 15.19 -31.76 -12.08
N LEU A 89 15.21 -30.53 -12.63
CA LEU A 89 15.31 -29.30 -11.84
C LEU A 89 14.10 -29.12 -10.91
N ARG A 90 12.90 -29.49 -11.34
CA ARG A 90 11.71 -29.42 -10.47
C ARG A 90 11.84 -30.31 -9.24
N LYS A 91 12.31 -31.55 -9.38
CA LYS A 91 12.53 -32.44 -8.23
C LYS A 91 13.52 -31.85 -7.23
N VAL A 92 14.61 -31.26 -7.73
CA VAL A 92 15.60 -30.58 -6.89
C VAL A 92 15.00 -29.35 -6.22
N ALA A 93 14.24 -28.53 -6.95
CA ALA A 93 13.60 -27.32 -6.42
C ALA A 93 12.56 -27.64 -5.35
N VAL A 94 11.73 -28.67 -5.56
CA VAL A 94 10.74 -29.16 -4.57
C VAL A 94 11.43 -29.66 -3.31
N ALA A 95 12.52 -30.43 -3.45
CA ALA A 95 13.29 -30.91 -2.30
C ALA A 95 13.97 -29.76 -1.54
N ALA A 96 14.56 -28.80 -2.26
CA ALA A 96 15.24 -27.64 -1.68
C ALA A 96 14.25 -26.73 -0.95
N ALA A 97 13.10 -26.46 -1.55
CA ALA A 97 12.06 -25.59 -1.02
C ALA A 97 11.05 -26.31 -0.13
N SER A 98 11.40 -27.50 0.39
CA SER A 98 10.52 -28.28 1.28
C SER A 98 10.38 -27.66 2.67
N LYS A 99 11.43 -26.98 3.16
CA LYS A 99 11.47 -26.33 4.47
C LYS A 99 12.19 -24.97 4.38
N PRO A 100 11.63 -23.99 3.65
CA PRO A 100 12.23 -22.66 3.58
C PRO A 100 12.01 -21.93 4.91
N HIS A 101 13.06 -21.26 5.36
CA HIS A 101 13.01 -20.31 6.46
C HIS A 101 12.95 -18.91 5.86
N VAL A 102 11.90 -18.15 6.20
CA VAL A 102 11.64 -16.83 5.62
C VAL A 102 11.72 -15.79 6.72
N GLU A 103 12.65 -14.84 6.59
CA GLU A 103 12.76 -13.67 7.45
C GLU A 103 12.27 -12.44 6.66
N ILE A 104 11.31 -11.72 7.24
CA ILE A 104 10.77 -10.49 6.67
C ILE A 104 11.11 -9.35 7.60
N ARG A 105 11.67 -8.28 7.04
CA ARG A 105 11.79 -6.97 7.70
C ARG A 105 10.95 -5.97 6.91
N GLN A 106 10.16 -5.21 7.63
CA GLN A 106 9.24 -4.23 7.05
C GLN A 106 9.48 -2.88 7.73
N ASP A 107 9.65 -1.84 6.91
CA ASP A 107 9.69 -0.44 7.33
C ASP A 107 8.71 0.36 6.46
N GLY A 108 7.48 0.49 6.96
CA GLY A 108 6.35 1.02 6.17
C GLY A 108 6.08 0.18 4.92
N ASP A 109 6.30 0.78 3.75
CA ASP A 109 6.17 0.15 2.44
C ASP A 109 7.47 -0.50 1.94
N GLN A 110 8.58 -0.38 2.68
CA GLN A 110 9.85 -1.00 2.34
C GLN A 110 9.92 -2.41 2.93
N PHE A 111 10.20 -3.40 2.08
CA PHE A 111 10.32 -4.79 2.47
C PHE A 111 11.71 -5.33 2.15
N TYR A 112 12.28 -6.05 3.11
CA TYR A 112 13.40 -6.94 2.91
C TYR A 112 12.94 -8.36 3.23
N ILE A 113 13.10 -9.27 2.28
CA ILE A 113 12.74 -10.67 2.46
C ILE A 113 13.97 -11.52 2.19
N LYS A 114 14.35 -12.29 3.21
CA LYS A 114 15.40 -13.29 3.12
C LYS A 114 14.77 -14.67 3.17
N THR A 115 14.92 -15.43 2.10
CA THR A 115 14.46 -16.81 2.02
C THR A 115 15.68 -17.73 2.03
N SER A 116 15.82 -18.53 3.07
CA SER A 116 16.90 -19.51 3.23
C SER A 116 16.34 -20.91 3.00
N THR A 117 16.89 -21.63 2.02
CA THR A 117 16.59 -23.04 1.76
C THR A 117 17.84 -23.89 1.96
N THR A 118 17.72 -25.22 1.91
CA THR A 118 18.87 -26.12 2.03
C THR A 118 19.90 -25.97 0.91
N VAL A 119 19.49 -25.41 -0.24
CA VAL A 119 20.33 -25.30 -1.44
C VAL A 119 20.75 -23.86 -1.72
N ARG A 120 19.88 -22.88 -1.45
CA ARG A 120 20.14 -21.48 -1.78
C ARG A 120 19.49 -20.53 -0.78
N THR A 121 20.19 -19.44 -0.49
CA THR A 121 19.63 -18.29 0.21
C THR A 121 19.46 -17.15 -0.79
N THR A 122 18.27 -16.56 -0.82
CA THR A 122 17.94 -15.41 -1.68
C THR A 122 17.47 -14.27 -0.82
N GLU A 123 17.94 -13.06 -1.13
CA GLU A 123 17.58 -11.84 -0.44
C GLU A 123 17.02 -10.85 -1.45
N ILE A 124 15.82 -10.34 -1.18
CA ILE A 124 15.16 -9.35 -2.04
C ILE A 124 14.81 -8.11 -1.22
N ASN A 125 15.02 -6.94 -1.83
CA ASN A 125 14.61 -5.66 -1.29
C ASN A 125 13.67 -5.01 -2.30
N PHE A 126 12.47 -4.65 -1.88
CA PHE A 126 11.52 -3.95 -2.72
C PHE A 126 10.69 -2.97 -1.91
N LYS A 127 10.13 -1.97 -2.59
CA LYS A 127 9.20 -1.02 -2.00
C LYS A 127 7.86 -1.14 -2.69
N VAL A 128 6.78 -1.23 -1.92
CA VAL A 128 5.43 -1.34 -2.49
C VAL A 128 5.11 -0.04 -3.26
N GLY A 129 4.59 -0.20 -4.48
CA GLY A 129 4.34 0.89 -5.43
C GLY A 129 5.50 1.20 -6.38
N GLU A 130 6.71 0.66 -6.13
CA GLU A 130 7.88 0.87 -6.98
C GLU A 130 8.27 -0.43 -7.69
N GLY A 131 8.40 -0.36 -9.02
CA GLY A 131 8.82 -1.50 -9.81
C GLY A 131 10.32 -1.76 -9.68
N PHE A 132 10.71 -3.03 -9.58
CA PHE A 132 12.11 -3.46 -9.55
C PHE A 132 12.37 -4.55 -10.60
N GLU A 133 13.63 -4.70 -10.99
CA GLU A 133 14.05 -5.80 -11.88
C GLU A 133 14.53 -6.98 -11.04
N GLU A 134 14.03 -8.16 -11.34
CA GLU A 134 14.47 -9.41 -10.73
C GLU A 134 14.73 -10.49 -11.78
N GLU A 135 15.45 -11.52 -11.36
CA GLU A 135 15.74 -12.67 -12.21
C GLU A 135 14.91 -13.85 -11.71
N THR A 136 14.14 -14.44 -12.62
CA THR A 136 13.39 -15.68 -12.34
C THR A 136 14.37 -16.84 -12.10
N VAL A 137 13.88 -17.93 -11.48
CA VAL A 137 14.69 -19.15 -11.23
C VAL A 137 15.28 -19.73 -12.53
N ASP A 138 14.66 -19.45 -13.67
CA ASP A 138 15.10 -19.91 -15.00
C ASP A 138 16.13 -18.98 -15.66
N GLY A 139 16.56 -17.91 -15.01
CA GLY A 139 17.52 -16.94 -15.54
C GLY A 139 16.92 -15.87 -16.46
N ARG A 140 15.60 -15.82 -16.61
CA ARG A 140 14.92 -14.76 -17.37
C ARG A 140 14.76 -13.52 -16.50
N LYS A 141 15.08 -12.36 -17.05
CA LYS A 141 14.85 -11.07 -16.40
C LYS A 141 13.38 -10.68 -16.48
N CYS A 142 12.80 -10.32 -15.34
CA CYS A 142 11.47 -9.77 -15.27
C CYS A 142 11.45 -8.48 -14.46
N ARG A 143 10.45 -7.65 -14.73
CA ARG A 143 10.09 -6.48 -13.95
C ARG A 143 8.92 -6.83 -13.06
N SER A 144 9.05 -6.50 -11.79
CA SER A 144 8.08 -6.83 -10.75
C SER A 144 7.53 -5.56 -10.13
N LEU A 145 6.21 -5.47 -10.03
CA LEU A 145 5.51 -4.31 -9.49
C LEU A 145 4.61 -4.73 -8.32
N PRO A 146 5.11 -4.64 -7.07
CA PRO A 146 4.32 -4.91 -5.88
C PRO A 146 3.36 -3.76 -5.59
N THR A 147 2.10 -4.08 -5.29
CA THR A 147 1.03 -3.12 -4.99
C THR A 147 0.16 -3.66 -3.86
N TRP A 148 -0.40 -2.78 -3.04
CA TRP A 148 -1.41 -3.15 -2.05
C TRP A 148 -2.74 -3.44 -2.76
N GLU A 149 -3.21 -4.69 -2.70
CA GLU A 149 -4.54 -5.05 -3.20
C GLU A 149 -5.61 -4.70 -2.16
N ASN A 150 -5.27 -4.90 -0.88
CA ASN A 150 -6.07 -4.49 0.27
C ASN A 150 -5.13 -4.19 1.46
N GLU A 151 -5.70 -3.92 2.63
CA GLU A 151 -4.93 -3.58 3.84
C GLU A 151 -3.97 -4.68 4.29
N ASN A 152 -4.22 -5.95 3.98
CA ASN A 152 -3.43 -7.09 4.47
C ASN A 152 -2.81 -7.93 3.35
N LYS A 153 -2.92 -7.50 2.09
CA LYS A 153 -2.54 -8.28 0.91
C LYS A 153 -1.76 -7.44 -0.09
N ILE A 154 -0.56 -7.92 -0.39
CA ILE A 154 0.29 -7.41 -1.45
C ILE A 154 0.08 -8.29 -2.67
N HIS A 155 -0.17 -7.68 -3.82
CA HIS A 155 -0.16 -8.31 -5.13
C HIS A 155 1.01 -7.78 -5.95
N CYS A 156 1.80 -8.67 -6.54
CA CYS A 156 2.89 -8.30 -7.41
C CYS A 156 2.75 -9.00 -8.76
N THR A 157 2.65 -8.20 -9.81
CA THR A 157 2.68 -8.68 -11.18
C THR A 157 4.12 -8.72 -11.66
N GLN A 158 4.52 -9.83 -12.27
CA GLN A 158 5.83 -9.99 -12.88
C GLN A 158 5.68 -10.00 -14.39
N THR A 159 6.45 -9.15 -15.09
CA THR A 159 6.43 -9.04 -16.55
C THR A 159 7.82 -9.34 -17.08
N LEU A 160 7.95 -10.29 -18.01
CA LEU A 160 9.24 -10.58 -18.64
C LEU A 160 9.74 -9.35 -19.42
N LEU A 161 11.01 -9.01 -19.27
CA LEU A 161 11.64 -7.91 -20.02
C LEU A 161 11.92 -8.31 -21.48
N GLU A 162 12.24 -9.59 -21.69
CA GLU A 162 12.58 -10.15 -22.98
C GLU A 162 11.89 -11.51 -23.17
N GLY A 163 11.38 -11.75 -24.38
CA GLY A 163 10.71 -12.98 -24.77
C GLY A 163 9.23 -13.06 -24.38
N ASP A 164 8.60 -14.17 -24.78
CA ASP A 164 7.24 -14.52 -24.40
C ASP A 164 7.27 -15.61 -23.31
N GLY A 165 6.27 -15.57 -22.43
CA GLY A 165 6.12 -16.54 -21.36
C GLY A 165 4.78 -16.39 -20.64
N PRO A 166 4.50 -17.29 -19.69
CA PRO A 166 3.26 -17.23 -18.91
C PRO A 166 3.18 -15.92 -18.14
N LYS A 167 1.96 -15.43 -17.92
CA LYS A 167 1.75 -14.28 -17.03
C LYS A 167 1.92 -14.77 -15.60
N THR A 168 2.94 -14.26 -14.90
CA THR A 168 3.22 -14.65 -13.53
C THR A 168 2.91 -13.55 -12.55
N TYR A 169 2.45 -13.95 -11.37
CA TYR A 169 2.21 -13.04 -10.26
C TYR A 169 2.45 -13.77 -8.94
N TRP A 170 2.68 -12.99 -7.90
CA TRP A 170 2.66 -13.50 -6.54
C TRP A 170 1.84 -12.61 -5.63
N THR A 171 1.24 -13.19 -4.61
CA THR A 171 0.58 -12.46 -3.53
C THR A 171 1.13 -12.87 -2.17
N ARG A 172 1.11 -11.92 -1.24
CA ARG A 172 1.40 -12.15 0.18
C ARG A 172 0.26 -11.56 1.00
N GLU A 173 -0.45 -12.42 1.71
CA GLU A 173 -1.60 -12.03 2.53
C GLU A 173 -1.38 -12.45 3.98
N LEU A 174 -1.64 -11.55 4.92
CA LEU A 174 -1.72 -11.88 6.33
C LEU A 174 -3.16 -12.15 6.72
N ALA A 175 -3.44 -13.38 7.15
CA ALA A 175 -4.76 -13.79 7.62
C ALA A 175 -4.61 -14.72 8.82
N ASN A 176 -5.31 -14.43 9.91
CA ASN A 176 -5.36 -15.28 11.11
C ASN A 176 -3.96 -15.67 11.66
N ASP A 177 -3.02 -14.72 11.71
CA ASP A 177 -1.61 -14.94 12.10
C ASP A 177 -0.81 -15.89 11.18
N GLU A 178 -1.37 -16.26 10.05
CA GLU A 178 -0.70 -16.99 8.98
C GLU A 178 -0.32 -16.04 7.85
N LEU A 179 0.80 -16.35 7.20
CA LEU A 179 1.26 -15.69 6.00
C LEU A 179 0.96 -16.61 4.80
N ILE A 180 -0.01 -16.21 4.00
CA ILE A 180 -0.47 -16.94 2.81
C ILE A 180 0.25 -16.38 1.59
N LEU A 181 1.06 -17.21 0.95
CA LEU A 181 1.75 -16.92 -0.31
C LEU A 181 1.01 -17.62 -1.44
N THR A 182 0.60 -16.86 -2.45
CA THR A 182 0.05 -17.44 -3.68
C THR A 182 0.97 -17.09 -4.84
N PHE A 183 1.29 -18.06 -5.69
CA PHE A 183 2.04 -17.88 -6.92
C PHE A 183 1.16 -18.34 -8.07
N GLY A 184 0.99 -17.49 -9.08
CA GLY A 184 0.25 -17.81 -10.28
C GLY A 184 1.14 -17.81 -11.52
N ALA A 185 0.90 -18.74 -12.42
CA ALA A 185 1.44 -18.77 -13.77
C ALA A 185 0.32 -19.22 -14.73
N ASP A 186 -0.22 -18.30 -15.52
CA ASP A 186 -1.44 -18.49 -16.32
C ASP A 186 -2.59 -19.08 -15.48
N ASP A 187 -3.07 -20.28 -15.80
CA ASP A 187 -4.18 -20.95 -15.11
C ASP A 187 -3.74 -21.75 -13.87
N VAL A 188 -2.43 -21.85 -13.61
CA VAL A 188 -1.88 -22.65 -12.50
C VAL A 188 -1.63 -21.76 -11.30
N VAL A 189 -2.18 -22.17 -10.17
CA VAL A 189 -2.02 -21.51 -8.87
C VAL A 189 -1.35 -22.46 -7.88
N CYS A 190 -0.32 -21.96 -7.21
CA CYS A 190 0.38 -22.60 -6.10
C CYS A 190 0.16 -21.78 -4.83
N THR A 191 -0.24 -22.44 -3.75
CA THR A 191 -0.46 -21.80 -2.45
C THR A 191 0.49 -22.36 -1.41
N ARG A 192 1.08 -21.49 -0.62
CA ARG A 192 2.00 -21.82 0.47
C ARG A 192 1.58 -21.09 1.73
N ILE A 193 1.38 -21.84 2.80
CA ILE A 193 0.98 -21.27 4.09
C ILE A 193 2.19 -21.31 5.02
N TYR A 194 2.49 -20.17 5.61
CA TYR A 194 3.55 -20.01 6.60
C TYR A 194 2.95 -19.61 7.93
N VAL A 195 3.56 -20.10 9.00
CA VAL A 195 3.23 -19.73 10.36
C VAL A 195 4.42 -19.02 10.98
N ARG A 196 4.14 -18.05 11.86
CA ARG A 196 5.18 -17.34 12.60
C ARG A 196 5.95 -18.34 13.47
N GLU A 197 7.27 -18.19 13.50
CA GLU A 197 8.15 -18.96 14.38
C GLU A 197 8.20 -18.38 15.79
#